data_AF-A0A536Z5I6-F1
#
_entry.id   AF-A0A536Z5I6-F1
#
_cell.length_a   1.000
_cell.length_b   1.000
_cell.length_c   1.000
_cell.angle_alpha   90.00
_cell.angle_beta   90.00
_cell.angle_gamma   90.00
#
_symmetry.space_group_name_H-M   'P 1'
#
loop_
_entity.id
_entity.type
_entity.pdbx_description
1 polymer ?
#
loop_
_entity_poly.entity_id
_entity_poly.type
_entity_poly.pdbx_seq_one_letter_code
_entity_poly.pdbx_strand_id
1 'polypeptide(L)'
;GWDWIGINLDDGGALMAFRMRDRSGAAFWAGGSHRTPDGRVRSFAPAEIRFTPQRRWRSSRTQVDYPVAMNVRVGDVECVLEPLMDDQELDARTGIGTIYWEGAVRALSAGRVIGRGYLELTGYGKPLKL
;
A
#
# COMPACT_ATOMS: atom_id res chain seq x y z
N GLY A 1 -4.57 2.41 -11.62
CA GLY A 1 -5.14 2.03 -10.31
C GLY A 1 -4.35 2.70 -9.22
N TRP A 2 -4.49 2.31 -7.95
CA TRP A 2 -3.66 2.86 -6.88
C TRP A 2 -3.15 1.77 -5.94
N ASP A 3 -2.09 2.12 -5.20
CA ASP A 3 -1.62 1.41 -4.02
C ASP A 3 -1.73 2.43 -2.88
N TRP A 4 -2.32 2.03 -1.76
CA TRP A 4 -2.50 2.90 -0.61
C TRP A 4 -2.12 2.16 0.67
N ILE A 5 -1.54 2.88 1.62
CA ILE A 5 -1.24 2.36 2.96
C ILE A 5 -1.71 3.34 4.02
N GLY A 6 -2.15 2.77 5.13
CA GLY A 6 -2.35 3.49 6.40
C GLY A 6 -1.84 2.61 7.53
N ILE A 7 -0.80 3.08 8.23
CA ILE A 7 -0.09 2.34 9.27
C ILE A 7 -0.18 3.13 10.58
N ASN A 8 -0.66 2.46 11.62
CA ASN A 8 -0.49 2.91 13.00
C ASN A 8 0.89 2.43 13.47
N LEU A 9 1.76 3.37 13.84
CA LEU A 9 3.09 3.07 14.35
C LEU A 9 3.01 2.77 15.84
N ASP A 10 3.86 1.84 16.29
CA ASP A 10 3.87 1.37 17.68
C ASP A 10 4.35 2.46 18.66
N ASP A 11 4.99 3.52 18.17
CA ASP A 11 5.39 4.70 18.95
C ASP A 11 4.25 5.74 19.14
N GLY A 12 3.07 5.49 18.56
CA GLY A 12 1.92 6.40 18.58
C GLY A 12 1.83 7.32 17.35
N GLY A 13 2.81 7.26 16.45
CA GLY A 13 2.78 7.93 15.16
C GLY A 13 1.82 7.26 14.16
N ALA A 14 1.67 7.89 13.00
CA ALA A 14 0.89 7.32 11.90
C ALA A 14 1.52 7.67 10.55
N LEU A 15 1.51 6.69 9.64
CA LEU A 15 1.99 6.84 8.27
C LEU A 15 0.85 6.59 7.28
N MET A 16 0.67 7.48 6.32
CA MET A 16 -0.22 7.27 5.17
C MET A 16 0.57 7.57 3.91
N ALA A 17 0.44 6.72 2.89
CA ALA A 17 1.03 6.98 1.59
C ALA A 17 0.24 6.29 0.49
N PHE A 18 0.30 6.85 -0.71
CA PHE A 18 -0.30 6.26 -1.89
C PHE A 18 0.50 6.59 -3.14
N ARG A 19 0.31 5.77 -4.18
CA ARG A 19 0.65 6.12 -5.55
C ARG A 19 -0.50 5.79 -6.48
N MET A 20 -0.70 6.63 -7.49
CA MET A 20 -1.56 6.34 -8.62
C MET A 20 -0.70 5.83 -9.78
N ARG A 21 -1.09 4.69 -10.34
CA ARG A 21 -0.40 4.04 -11.47
C ARG A 21 -1.17 4.25 -12.76
N ASP A 22 -0.42 4.58 -13.81
CA ASP A 22 -0.93 4.63 -15.18
C ASP A 22 -1.15 3.20 -15.74
N ARG A 23 -1.47 3.09 -17.03
CA ARG A 23 -1.70 1.78 -17.69
C ARG A 23 -0.42 0.97 -17.87
N SER A 24 0.75 1.60 -17.90
CA SER A 24 2.04 0.92 -17.93
C SER A 24 2.46 0.38 -16.56
N GLY A 25 1.77 0.82 -15.50
CA GLY A 25 2.09 0.52 -14.10
C GLY A 25 3.04 1.53 -13.46
N ALA A 26 3.53 2.52 -14.23
CA ALA A 26 4.36 3.60 -13.71
C ALA A 26 3.54 4.54 -12.81
N ALA A 27 4.19 5.06 -11.77
CA ALA A 27 3.58 6.06 -10.91
C ALA A 27 3.44 7.39 -11.67
N PHE A 28 2.23 7.89 -11.85
CA PHE A 28 1.98 9.23 -12.44
C PHE A 28 1.68 10.28 -11.37
N TRP A 29 1.28 9.85 -10.17
CA TRP A 29 1.12 10.70 -9.01
C TRP A 29 1.37 9.90 -7.73
N ALA A 30 1.77 10.58 -6.66
CA ALA A 30 1.91 9.97 -5.34
C ALA A 30 1.81 11.05 -4.26
N GLY A 31 1.55 10.62 -3.03
CA GLY A 31 1.49 11.50 -1.89
C GLY A 31 1.46 10.71 -0.60
N GLY A 32 1.68 11.40 0.51
CA GLY A 32 1.62 10.77 1.82
C GLY A 32 1.86 11.77 2.93
N SER A 33 1.70 11.30 4.16
CA SER A 33 1.97 12.06 5.36
C SER A 33 2.50 11.14 6.47
N HIS A 34 3.32 11.73 7.34
CA HIS A 34 3.79 11.12 8.56
C HIS A 34 3.41 12.05 9.71
N ARG A 35 2.67 11.51 10.69
CA ARG A 35 2.39 12.16 11.96
C ARG A 35 3.28 11.53 13.02
N THR A 36 4.10 12.34 13.66
CA THR A 36 4.95 11.91 14.78
C THR A 36 4.14 11.72 16.07
N PRO A 37 4.67 11.05 17.10
CA PRO A 37 3.98 10.85 18.38
C PRO A 37 3.59 12.16 19.10
N ASP A 38 4.32 13.25 18.88
CA ASP A 38 4.02 14.59 19.40
C ASP A 38 2.95 15.34 18.58
N GLY A 39 2.38 14.69 17.55
CA GLY A 39 1.28 15.21 16.74
C GLY A 39 1.70 16.08 15.55
N ARG A 40 2.98 16.33 15.31
CA ARG A 40 3.44 17.09 14.14
C ARG A 40 3.23 16.29 12.86
N VAL A 41 2.74 16.94 11.80
CA VAL A 41 2.46 16.30 10.51
C VAL A 41 3.41 16.87 9.45
N ARG A 42 4.09 15.98 8.72
CA ARG A 42 4.79 16.31 7.47
C ARG A 42 4.06 15.63 6.31
N SER A 43 3.75 16.40 5.28
CA SER A 43 3.26 15.90 3.99
C SER A 43 4.43 15.75 3.02
N PHE A 44 4.32 14.80 2.09
CA PHE A 44 5.40 14.44 1.17
C PHE A 44 4.98 14.63 -0.29
N ALA A 45 5.91 15.14 -1.09
CA ALA A 45 5.74 15.28 -2.53
C ALA A 45 5.85 13.93 -3.25
N PRO A 46 5.36 13.80 -4.50
CA PRO A 46 5.40 12.54 -5.23
C PRO A 46 6.78 11.88 -5.31
N ALA A 47 7.85 12.67 -5.45
CA ALA A 47 9.23 12.17 -5.56
C ALA A 47 9.77 11.55 -4.25
N GLU A 48 9.15 11.86 -3.12
CA GLU A 48 9.51 11.34 -1.80
C GLU A 48 8.78 10.02 -1.47
N ILE A 49 7.85 9.59 -2.32
CA ILE A 49 7.07 8.37 -2.14
C ILE A 49 7.54 7.30 -3.11
N ARG A 50 7.87 6.11 -2.60
CA ARG A 50 8.21 4.95 -3.44
C ARG A 50 7.61 3.68 -2.89
N PHE A 51 6.98 2.91 -3.78
CA PHE A 51 6.50 1.56 -3.51
C PHE A 51 7.26 0.57 -4.40
N THR A 52 7.98 -0.35 -3.79
CA THR A 52 8.81 -1.33 -4.49
C THR A 52 8.35 -2.74 -4.13
N PRO A 53 7.70 -3.48 -5.05
CA PRO A 53 7.28 -4.85 -4.81
C PRO A 53 8.44 -5.76 -4.41
N GLN A 54 8.22 -6.61 -3.40
CA GLN A 54 9.19 -7.62 -2.93
C GLN A 54 8.68 -9.03 -3.22
N ARG A 55 7.38 -9.27 -3.02
CA ARG A 55 6.73 -10.55 -3.28
C ARG A 55 5.35 -10.32 -3.88
N ARG A 56 4.96 -11.20 -4.79
CA ARG A 56 3.66 -11.20 -5.43
C ARG A 56 2.88 -12.45 -5.07
N TRP A 57 1.56 -12.32 -5.01
CA TRP A 57 0.62 -13.42 -4.84
C TRP A 57 -0.41 -13.35 -5.96
N ARG A 58 -0.68 -14.50 -6.57
CA ARG A 58 -1.65 -14.66 -7.65
C ARG A 58 -2.92 -15.27 -7.07
N SER A 59 -4.05 -14.56 -7.18
CA SER A 59 -5.34 -15.10 -6.79
C SER A 59 -5.70 -16.30 -7.65
N SER A 60 -6.10 -17.41 -7.01
CA SER A 60 -6.66 -18.56 -7.73
C SER A 60 -8.06 -18.29 -8.27
N ARG A 61 -8.80 -17.34 -7.67
CA ARG A 61 -10.20 -17.01 -8.00
C ARG A 61 -10.31 -16.13 -9.24
N THR A 62 -9.46 -15.11 -9.33
CA THR A 62 -9.55 -14.07 -10.38
C THR A 62 -8.35 -14.06 -11.32
N GLN A 63 -7.29 -14.81 -10.98
CA GLN A 63 -6.01 -14.79 -11.67
C GLN A 63 -5.32 -13.42 -11.63
N VAL A 64 -5.72 -12.51 -10.73
CA VAL A 64 -5.06 -11.22 -10.55
C VAL A 64 -3.79 -11.39 -9.72
N ASP A 65 -2.74 -10.66 -10.11
CA ASP A 65 -1.42 -10.71 -9.50
C ASP A 65 -1.16 -9.47 -8.65
N TYR A 66 -1.02 -9.66 -7.34
CA TYR A 66 -0.91 -8.58 -6.37
C TYR A 66 0.49 -8.53 -5.76
N PRO A 67 1.14 -7.35 -5.71
CA PRO A 67 2.35 -7.16 -4.91
C PRO A 67 2.03 -7.08 -3.41
N VAL A 68 1.70 -8.21 -2.80
CA VAL A 68 1.22 -8.29 -1.41
C VAL A 68 2.28 -7.96 -0.36
N ALA A 69 3.58 -8.00 -0.72
CA ALA A 69 4.66 -7.50 0.12
C ALA A 69 5.48 -6.45 -0.63
N MET A 70 5.77 -5.32 0.02
CA MET A 70 6.47 -4.19 -0.59
C MET A 70 7.43 -3.52 0.37
N ASN A 71 8.52 -2.98 -0.16
CA ASN A 71 9.25 -1.91 0.51
C ASN A 71 8.56 -0.57 0.17
N VAL A 72 8.26 0.22 1.20
CA VAL A 72 7.67 1.56 1.06
C VAL A 72 8.59 2.58 1.69
N ARG A 73 8.94 3.60 0.91
CA ARG A 73 9.66 4.79 1.35
C ARG A 73 8.74 6.00 1.31
N VAL A 74 8.70 6.74 2.41
CA VAL A 74 7.94 7.97 2.61
C VAL A 74 8.86 9.01 3.25
N GLY A 75 9.50 9.83 2.42
CA GLY A 75 10.60 10.69 2.85
C GLY A 75 11.72 9.88 3.47
N ASP A 76 11.96 10.11 4.76
CA ASP A 76 13.03 9.46 5.54
C ASP A 76 12.57 8.16 6.23
N VAL A 77 11.26 7.85 6.17
CA VAL A 77 10.70 6.61 6.72
C VAL A 77 10.75 5.52 5.65
N GLU A 78 11.39 4.40 5.97
CA GLU A 78 11.42 3.21 5.12
C GLU A 78 10.99 1.98 5.91
N CYS A 79 10.05 1.23 5.35
CA CYS A 79 9.56 0.00 5.95
C CYS A 79 9.20 -1.06 4.90
N VAL A 80 9.25 -2.32 5.32
CA VAL A 80 8.71 -3.45 4.57
C VAL A 80 7.30 -3.74 5.09
N LEU A 81 6.35 -3.83 4.18
CA LEU A 81 4.99 -4.28 4.45
C LEU A 81 4.93 -5.78 4.22
N GLU A 82 4.53 -6.50 5.26
CA GLU A 82 4.26 -7.94 5.23
C GLU A 82 2.75 -8.18 5.42
N PRO A 83 2.09 -8.92 4.51
CA PRO A 83 0.68 -9.23 4.66
C PRO A 83 0.47 -10.23 5.79
N LEU A 84 -0.63 -10.07 6.54
CA LEU A 84 -1.05 -11.04 7.56
C LEU A 84 -1.34 -12.40 6.93
N MET A 85 -1.96 -12.38 5.76
CA MET A 85 -2.17 -13.52 4.87
C MET A 85 -2.23 -13.05 3.43
N ASP A 86 -1.93 -13.95 2.49
CA ASP A 86 -1.86 -13.62 1.07
C ASP A 86 -3.23 -13.36 0.44
N ASP A 87 -4.23 -14.20 0.74
CA ASP A 87 -5.56 -14.09 0.15
C ASP A 87 -6.47 -13.12 0.93
N GLN A 88 -6.26 -11.84 0.68
CA GLN A 88 -7.12 -10.74 1.15
C GLN A 88 -7.79 -10.01 -0.04
N GLU A 89 -8.03 -10.74 -1.12
CA GLU A 89 -8.72 -10.22 -2.31
C GLU A 89 -10.23 -10.08 -2.06
N LEU A 90 -10.76 -8.91 -2.38
CA LEU A 90 -12.17 -8.56 -2.37
C LEU A 90 -12.67 -8.34 -3.80
N ASP A 91 -13.51 -9.26 -4.29
CA ASP A 91 -14.20 -9.11 -5.56
C ASP A 91 -15.48 -8.28 -5.38
N ALA A 92 -15.37 -6.97 -5.62
CA ALA A 92 -16.47 -6.01 -5.51
C ALA A 92 -17.08 -5.64 -6.89
N ARG A 93 -16.90 -6.48 -7.92
CA ARG A 93 -17.36 -6.17 -9.29
C ARG A 93 -18.86 -5.95 -9.41
N THR A 94 -19.65 -6.62 -8.57
CA THR A 94 -21.13 -6.50 -8.58
C THR A 94 -21.64 -5.22 -7.94
N GLY A 95 -20.83 -4.54 -7.11
CA GLY A 95 -21.21 -3.30 -6.42
C GLY A 95 -20.45 -2.08 -6.93
N ILE A 96 -19.13 -2.06 -6.71
CA ILE A 96 -18.24 -0.91 -6.95
C ILE A 96 -17.52 -1.03 -8.31
N GLY A 97 -17.69 -2.16 -9.01
CA GLY A 97 -17.24 -2.33 -10.39
C GLY A 97 -15.77 -2.69 -10.56
N THR A 98 -15.07 -3.06 -9.49
CA THR A 98 -13.66 -3.46 -9.54
C THR A 98 -13.31 -4.53 -8.49
N ILE A 99 -12.10 -5.07 -8.60
CA ILE A 99 -11.52 -6.03 -7.64
C ILE A 99 -10.42 -5.29 -6.88
N TYR A 100 -10.43 -5.46 -5.56
CA TYR A 100 -9.47 -4.91 -4.62
C TYR A 100 -8.65 -6.04 -3.99
N TRP A 101 -7.47 -5.72 -3.51
CA TRP A 101 -6.85 -6.46 -2.42
C TRP A 101 -6.84 -5.55 -1.21
N GLU A 102 -7.49 -5.98 -0.13
CA GLU A 102 -7.80 -5.19 1.07
C GLU A 102 -7.21 -5.88 2.28
N GLY A 103 -5.90 -5.72 2.49
CA GLY A 103 -5.20 -6.59 3.42
C GLY A 103 -4.57 -5.90 4.60
N ALA A 104 -4.77 -6.50 5.77
CA ALA A 104 -4.02 -6.21 6.97
C ALA A 104 -2.54 -6.54 6.75
N VAL A 105 -1.67 -5.62 7.16
CA VAL A 105 -0.21 -5.72 7.05
C VAL A 105 0.49 -5.37 8.36
N ARG A 106 1.69 -5.92 8.55
CA ARG A 106 2.70 -5.44 9.50
C ARG A 106 3.68 -4.56 8.76
N ALA A 107 4.12 -3.47 9.38
CA ALA A 107 5.23 -2.67 8.90
C ALA A 107 6.50 -3.03 9.68
N LEU A 108 7.58 -3.33 8.97
CA LEU A 108 8.86 -3.73 9.54
C LEU A 108 9.96 -2.74 9.15
N SER A 109 10.82 -2.38 10.10
CA SER A 109 12.06 -1.67 9.83
C SER A 109 13.21 -2.42 10.49
N ALA A 110 14.31 -2.64 9.74
CA ALA A 110 15.43 -3.46 10.18
C ALA A 110 15.02 -4.82 10.81
N GLY A 111 14.02 -5.49 10.22
CA GLY A 111 13.51 -6.79 10.68
C GLY A 111 12.64 -6.76 11.95
N ARG A 112 12.35 -5.57 12.51
CA ARG A 112 11.47 -5.40 13.67
C ARG A 112 10.13 -4.83 13.24
N VAL A 113 9.05 -5.33 13.83
CA VAL A 113 7.72 -4.72 13.64
C VAL A 113 7.73 -3.34 14.30
N ILE A 114 7.34 -2.32 13.53
CA ILE A 114 7.23 -0.92 13.97
C ILE A 114 5.79 -0.41 13.93
N GLY A 115 4.86 -1.21 13.41
CA GLY A 115 3.47 -0.80 13.26
C GLY A 115 2.63 -1.83 12.51
N ARG A 116 1.33 -1.55 12.45
CA ARG A 116 0.32 -2.39 11.80
C ARG A 116 -0.69 -1.51 11.08
N GLY A 117 -1.29 -2.04 10.03
CA GLY A 117 -2.26 -1.26 9.27
C GLY A 117 -2.80 -2.02 8.07
N TYR A 118 -3.12 -1.27 7.02
CA TYR A 118 -3.71 -1.79 5.79
C TYR A 118 -2.89 -1.41 4.57
N LEU A 119 -2.88 -2.32 3.60
CA LEU A 119 -2.45 -2.09 2.23
C LEU A 119 -3.65 -2.37 1.31
N GLU A 120 -4.03 -1.37 0.53
CA GLU A 120 -5.07 -1.46 -0.49
C GLU A 120 -4.41 -1.45 -1.88
N LEU A 121 -4.81 -2.41 -2.73
CA LEU A 121 -4.30 -2.55 -4.09
C LEU A 121 -5.46 -2.63 -5.08
N THR A 122 -5.56 -1.63 -5.96
CA THR A 122 -6.69 -1.53 -6.89
C THR A 122 -6.22 -1.41 -8.33
N GLY A 123 -6.91 -2.09 -9.24
CA GLY A 123 -6.67 -2.01 -10.68
C GLY A 123 -5.51 -2.89 -11.19
N TYR A 124 -5.15 -3.94 -10.44
CA TYR A 124 -4.20 -4.97 -10.89
C TYR A 124 -4.82 -5.98 -11.86
N GLY A 125 -6.13 -6.24 -11.76
CA GLY A 125 -6.82 -7.13 -12.70
C GLY A 125 -7.27 -6.43 -13.98
N LYS A 126 -7.79 -5.22 -13.84
CA LYS A 126 -8.21 -4.37 -14.95
C LYS A 126 -7.91 -2.91 -14.61
N PRO A 127 -7.41 -2.10 -15.58
CA PRO A 127 -7.27 -0.67 -15.37
C PRO A 127 -8.61 -0.04 -14.95
N LEU A 128 -8.57 0.77 -13.90
CA LEU A 128 -9.72 1.62 -13.55
C LEU A 128 -9.97 2.63 -14.67
N LYS A 129 -11.25 2.88 -14.94
CA LYS A 129 -11.68 4.05 -15.70
C LYS A 129 -12.01 5.13 -14.67
N LEU A 130 -11.19 6.17 -14.62
CA LEU A 130 -11.41 7.38 -13.83
C LEU A 130 -12.09 8.42 -14.71
#